data_AF-A0A0F5VQ61-F1
#
_entry.id   AF-A0A0F5VQ61-F1
#
_cell.length_a   1.000
_cell.length_b   1.000
_cell.length_c   1.000
_cell.angle_alpha   90.00
_cell.angle_beta   90.00
_cell.angle_gamma   90.00
#
_symmetry.space_group_name_H-M   'P 1'
#
loop_
_entity.id
_entity.type
_entity.pdbx_description
1 polymer ?
#
loop_
_entity_poly.entity_id
_entity_poly.type
_entity_poly.pdbx_seq_one_letter_code
_entity_poly.pdbx_strand_id
1 'polypeptide(L)'
;MEGEWYVLVEAGFSVTDQAWTLKEKIHVGGHEQAVAHAREVCLTYRHREGYGRDVFRLSETSWMVDVTFSDGSTYPQAPVTRSIEHFRVSVAELATTREPAPAEPPEDVPRKGRLRRAFGG
;
A
#
# COMPACT_ATOMS: atom_id res chain seq x y z
N MET A 1 18.15 -2.19 18.98
CA MET A 1 17.61 -1.47 17.82
C MET A 1 16.18 -1.93 17.70
N GLU A 2 15.23 -1.05 17.94
CA GLU A 2 13.84 -1.34 17.58
C GLU A 2 13.82 -1.42 16.04
N GLY A 3 13.41 -2.56 15.48
CA GLY A 3 13.30 -2.73 14.03
C GLY A 3 12.33 -1.72 13.44
N GLU A 4 12.44 -1.42 12.15
CA GLU A 4 11.44 -0.56 11.49
C GLU A 4 10.17 -1.36 11.25
N TRP A 5 9.04 -0.89 11.80
CA TRP A 5 7.75 -1.55 11.68
C TRP A 5 6.85 -0.83 10.70
N TYR A 6 6.02 -1.59 10.01
CA TYR A 6 5.11 -1.08 9.00
C TYR A 6 3.75 -1.74 9.10
N VAL A 7 2.71 -0.98 8.78
CA VAL A 7 1.40 -1.51 8.39
C VAL A 7 1.35 -1.57 6.88
N LEU A 8 1.07 -2.75 6.34
CA LEU A 8 0.93 -3.01 4.92
C LEU A 8 -0.55 -3.19 4.59
N VAL A 9 -1.03 -2.46 3.58
CA VAL A 9 -2.39 -2.60 3.05
C VAL A 9 -2.31 -3.12 1.64
N GLU A 10 -2.86 -4.30 1.42
CA GLU A 10 -2.91 -4.97 0.13
C GLU A 10 -4.36 -5.06 -0.33
N ALA A 11 -4.60 -4.90 -1.62
CA ALA A 11 -5.92 -5.11 -2.21
C ALA A 11 -5.89 -6.34 -3.12
N GLY A 12 -6.88 -7.21 -2.97
CA GLY A 12 -7.14 -8.32 -3.88
C GLY A 12 -8.22 -7.92 -4.87
N PHE A 13 -7.98 -8.09 -6.17
CA PHE A 13 -8.97 -7.73 -7.20
C PHE A 13 -9.59 -8.98 -7.83
N SER A 14 -10.81 -9.28 -7.41
CA SER A 14 -11.79 -10.12 -8.11
C SER A 14 -11.46 -11.61 -8.35
N VAL A 15 -12.52 -12.33 -8.72
CA VAL A 15 -12.69 -13.80 -8.80
C VAL A 15 -11.65 -14.54 -9.65
N THR A 16 -10.80 -13.84 -10.39
CA THR A 16 -9.83 -14.42 -11.34
C THR A 16 -8.37 -14.08 -11.04
N ASP A 17 -8.09 -13.07 -10.20
CA ASP A 17 -6.74 -12.59 -9.94
C ASP A 17 -6.34 -12.92 -8.50
N GLN A 18 -5.53 -13.98 -8.33
CA GLN A 18 -5.12 -14.47 -7.01
C GLN A 18 -4.01 -13.64 -6.35
N ALA A 19 -3.59 -12.54 -6.97
CA ALA A 19 -2.46 -11.76 -6.48
C ALA A 19 -2.92 -10.57 -5.61
N TRP A 20 -2.48 -10.57 -4.36
CA TRP A 20 -2.54 -9.39 -3.50
C TRP A 20 -1.56 -8.33 -4.02
N THR A 21 -2.06 -7.12 -4.24
CA THR A 21 -1.22 -5.98 -4.63
C THR A 21 -1.04 -5.04 -3.44
N LEU A 22 0.20 -4.76 -3.04
CA LEU A 22 0.52 -3.75 -2.04
C LEU A 22 0.07 -2.37 -2.53
N LYS A 23 -0.86 -1.76 -1.80
CA LYS A 23 -1.41 -0.42 -2.09
C LYS A 23 -0.81 0.65 -1.20
N GLU A 24 -0.55 0.32 0.06
CA GLU A 24 -0.01 1.26 1.04
C GLU A 24 0.99 0.59 1.98
N LYS A 25 2.03 1.34 2.35
CA LYS A 25 3.03 0.97 3.35
C LYS A 25 3.17 2.14 4.31
N ILE A 26 2.72 1.97 5.55
CA ILE A 26 2.67 3.00 6.58
C ILE A 26 3.74 2.70 7.62
N HIS A 27 4.74 3.57 7.77
CA HIS A 27 5.80 3.42 8.78
C HIS A 27 5.29 3.77 10.17
N VAL A 28 5.68 2.98 11.17
CA VAL A 28 5.28 3.13 12.57
C VAL A 28 6.47 2.84 13.49
N GLY A 29 6.48 3.46 14.67
CA GLY A 29 7.66 3.47 15.55
C GLY A 29 7.98 2.14 16.23
N GLY A 30 7.03 1.20 16.31
CA GLY A 30 7.23 -0.08 16.99
C GLY A 30 6.11 -1.09 16.75
N HIS A 31 6.34 -2.35 17.17
CA HIS A 31 5.39 -3.45 16.95
C HIS A 31 3.99 -3.18 17.53
N GLU A 32 3.92 -2.75 18.79
CA GLU A 32 2.62 -2.48 19.45
C GLU A 32 1.86 -1.33 18.77
N GLN A 33 2.59 -0.28 18.38
CA GLN A 33 2.03 0.82 17.60
C GLN A 33 1.54 0.34 16.24
N ALA A 34 2.28 -0.56 15.59
CA ALA A 34 1.88 -1.16 14.32
C ALA A 34 0.58 -1.95 14.44
N VAL A 35 0.44 -2.76 15.49
CA VAL A 35 -0.77 -3.55 15.75
C VAL A 35 -1.95 -2.63 16.07
N ALA A 36 -1.76 -1.61 16.89
CA ALA A 36 -2.80 -0.62 17.19
C ALA A 36 -3.25 0.10 15.91
N HIS A 37 -2.28 0.58 15.13
CA HIS A 37 -2.57 1.30 13.90
C HIS A 37 -3.21 0.40 12.82
N ALA A 38 -2.77 -0.86 12.69
CA ALA A 38 -3.40 -1.82 11.79
C ALA A 38 -4.88 -2.05 12.13
N ARG A 39 -5.24 -2.09 13.43
CA ARG A 39 -6.64 -2.19 13.87
C ARG A 39 -7.45 -0.95 13.47
N GLU A 40 -6.87 0.25 13.61
CA GLU A 40 -7.50 1.49 13.16
C GLU A 40 -7.71 1.49 11.64
N VAL A 41 -6.69 1.08 10.87
CA VAL A 41 -6.75 0.96 9.40
C VAL A 41 -7.85 -0.01 8.98
N CYS A 42 -8.04 -1.14 9.68
CA CYS A 42 -9.12 -2.08 9.37
C CYS A 42 -10.51 -1.44 9.42
N LEU A 43 -10.71 -0.48 10.32
CA LEU A 43 -11.99 0.18 10.54
C LEU A 43 -12.20 1.38 9.61
N THR A 44 -11.13 2.06 9.24
CA THR A 44 -11.18 3.39 8.60
C THR A 44 -10.77 3.38 7.13
N TYR A 45 -9.96 2.42 6.69
CA TYR A 45 -9.40 2.42 5.34
C TYR A 45 -10.48 2.35 4.27
N ARG A 46 -10.51 3.37 3.40
CA ARG A 46 -11.54 3.59 2.37
C ARG A 46 -12.98 3.54 2.91
N HIS A 47 -13.20 3.93 4.17
CA HIS A 47 -14.54 4.06 4.72
C HIS A 47 -15.36 5.09 3.92
N ARG A 48 -16.57 4.69 3.53
CA ARG A 48 -17.58 5.55 2.91
C ARG A 48 -18.92 5.27 3.57
N GLU A 49 -19.73 6.31 3.71
CA GLU A 49 -21.08 6.18 4.27
C GLU A 49 -21.94 5.27 3.38
N GLY A 50 -22.72 4.38 4.01
CA GLY A 50 -23.58 3.41 3.31
C GLY A 50 -22.87 2.13 2.85
N TYR A 51 -21.56 1.96 3.11
CA TYR A 51 -20.83 0.74 2.78
C TYR A 51 -20.88 -0.23 3.97
N GLY A 52 -21.15 -1.51 3.70
CA GLY A 52 -20.99 -2.58 4.67
C GLY A 52 -19.51 -2.94 4.81
N ARG A 53 -19.09 -3.31 6.03
CA ARG A 53 -17.71 -3.68 6.32
C ARG A 53 -17.68 -4.82 7.32
N ASP A 54 -17.00 -5.91 6.95
CA ASP A 54 -16.67 -7.01 7.83
C ASP A 54 -15.14 -7.08 8.01
N VAL A 55 -14.69 -7.27 9.25
CA VAL A 55 -13.26 -7.39 9.58
C VAL A 55 -13.01 -8.76 10.19
N PHE A 56 -12.24 -9.58 9.49
CA PHE A 56 -11.83 -10.90 9.93
C PHE A 56 -10.40 -10.84 10.44
N ARG A 57 -10.18 -11.28 11.68
CA ARG A 57 -8.83 -11.48 12.20
C ARG A 57 -8.28 -12.80 11.65
N LEU A 58 -7.18 -12.74 10.91
CA LEU A 58 -6.50 -13.91 10.35
C LEU A 58 -5.40 -14.43 11.28
N SER A 59 -4.69 -13.50 11.94
CA SER A 59 -3.67 -13.79 12.95
C SER A 59 -3.60 -12.67 13.99
N GLU A 60 -2.58 -12.66 14.84
CA GLU A 60 -2.37 -11.54 15.77
C GLU A 60 -1.94 -10.24 15.09
N THR A 61 -1.41 -10.34 13.88
CA THR A 61 -0.78 -9.26 13.12
C THR A 61 -1.36 -9.10 11.72
N SER A 62 -2.45 -9.81 11.40
CA SER A 62 -3.04 -9.82 10.06
C SER A 62 -4.56 -9.91 10.11
N TRP A 63 -5.21 -9.12 9.26
CA TRP A 63 -6.66 -9.00 9.14
C TRP A 63 -7.06 -8.94 7.67
N MET A 64 -8.27 -9.43 7.39
CA MET A 64 -8.95 -9.24 6.12
C MET A 64 -10.14 -8.31 6.34
N VAL A 65 -10.32 -7.35 5.45
CA VAL A 65 -11.44 -6.41 5.45
C VAL A 65 -12.23 -6.61 4.17
N ASP A 66 -13.48 -7.01 4.33
CA ASP A 66 -14.43 -7.15 3.24
C ASP A 66 -15.33 -5.92 3.23
N VAL A 67 -15.30 -5.20 2.11
CA VAL A 67 -16.12 -3.99 1.91
C VAL A 67 -17.19 -4.31 0.89
N THR A 68 -18.44 -4.21 1.31
CA THR A 68 -19.62 -4.41 0.46
C THR A 68 -20.27 -3.08 0.17
N PHE A 69 -20.58 -2.82 -1.09
CA PHE A 69 -21.36 -1.65 -1.47
C PHE A 69 -22.35 -1.97 -2.58
N SER A 70 -23.44 -1.21 -2.61
CA SER A 70 -24.35 -1.18 -3.74
C SER A 70 -23.85 -0.09 -4.68
N ASP A 71 -23.37 -0.47 -5.85
CA ASP A 71 -23.34 0.47 -6.96
C ASP A 71 -24.80 0.69 -7.36
N GLY A 72 -25.24 1.94 -7.47
CA GLY A 72 -26.62 2.27 -7.84
C GLY A 72 -26.92 1.96 -9.32
N SER A 73 -26.37 0.89 -9.90
CA SER A 73 -26.54 0.50 -11.29
C SER A 73 -27.96 -0.05 -11.53
N THR A 74 -28.89 0.90 -11.64
CA THR A 74 -30.09 0.95 -12.47
C THR A 74 -30.55 -0.35 -13.15
N TYR A 75 -30.94 -1.38 -12.40
CA TYR A 75 -31.82 -2.43 -12.89
C TYR A 75 -33.05 -2.57 -11.97
N PRO A 76 -34.27 -2.34 -12.47
CA PRO A 76 -35.46 -2.10 -11.63
C PRO A 76 -36.09 -3.36 -11.00
N GLN A 77 -35.38 -4.49 -10.92
CA GLN A 77 -36.02 -5.79 -10.61
C GLN A 77 -35.42 -6.60 -9.45
N ALA A 78 -34.30 -6.18 -8.82
CA ALA A 78 -33.86 -6.78 -7.56
C ALA A 78 -32.82 -5.88 -6.85
N PRO A 79 -32.79 -5.83 -5.50
CA PRO A 79 -31.62 -5.31 -4.80
C PRO A 79 -30.44 -6.27 -5.05
N VAL A 80 -29.68 -6.02 -6.11
CA VAL A 80 -28.46 -6.76 -6.41
C VAL A 80 -27.36 -6.15 -5.53
N THR A 81 -27.13 -6.74 -4.36
CA THR A 81 -25.85 -6.52 -3.68
C THR A 81 -24.74 -7.13 -4.55
N ARG A 82 -23.55 -6.52 -4.55
CA ARG A 82 -22.24 -7.20 -4.41
C ARG A 82 -21.19 -6.75 -5.42
N SER A 83 -20.80 -5.48 -5.37
CA SER A 83 -19.37 -5.22 -5.51
C SER A 83 -18.73 -5.48 -4.14
N ILE A 84 -17.78 -6.42 -4.10
CA ILE A 84 -17.01 -6.76 -2.90
C ILE A 84 -15.55 -6.39 -3.19
N GLU A 85 -15.00 -5.47 -2.41
CA GLU A 85 -13.56 -5.20 -2.37
C GLU A 85 -12.96 -5.91 -1.16
N HIS A 86 -11.84 -6.60 -1.38
CA HIS A 86 -11.10 -7.30 -0.33
C HIS A 86 -9.78 -6.59 -0.07
N PHE A 87 -9.52 -6.28 1.19
CA PHE A 87 -8.24 -5.77 1.64
C PHE A 87 -7.61 -6.69 2.67
N ARG A 88 -6.29 -6.82 2.61
CA ARG A 88 -5.50 -7.43 3.68
C ARG A 88 -4.69 -6.34 4.36
N VAL A 89 -4.81 -6.27 5.67
CA VAL A 89 -4.04 -5.35 6.52
C VAL A 89 -3.12 -6.21 7.36
N SER A 90 -1.81 -5.97 7.29
CA SER A 90 -0.82 -6.75 8.05
C SER A 90 0.26 -5.89 8.66
N VAL A 91 0.82 -6.35 9.78
CA VAL A 91 2.00 -5.76 10.42
C VAL A 91 3.24 -6.49 9.95
N ALA A 92 4.27 -5.76 9.56
CA ALA A 92 5.54 -6.31 9.11
C ALA A 92 6.72 -5.54 9.71
N GLU A 93 7.78 -6.29 10.07
CA GLU A 93 9.10 -5.73 10.36
C GLU A 93 9.91 -5.69 9.06
N LEU A 94 10.59 -4.57 8.80
CA LEU A 94 11.51 -4.48 7.67
C LEU A 94 12.82 -5.21 7.99
N ALA A 95 12.90 -6.46 7.57
CA ALA A 95 14.06 -7.31 7.86
C ALA A 95 15.34 -6.90 7.11
N THR A 96 15.22 -6.31 5.92
CA THR A 96 16.38 -5.89 5.13
C THR A 96 16.01 -4.81 4.12
N THR A 97 16.95 -3.92 3.85
CA THR A 97 16.89 -2.96 2.75
C THR A 97 18.12 -3.12 1.89
N ARG A 98 17.92 -3.25 0.58
CA ARG A 98 18.99 -3.08 -0.39
C ARG A 98 18.81 -1.72 -1.03
N GLU A 99 19.81 -0.85 -0.89
CA GLU A 99 19.82 0.43 -1.58
C GLU A 99 19.73 0.17 -3.10
N PRO A 100 18.85 0.87 -3.85
CA PRO A 100 18.83 0.74 -5.29
C PRO A 100 20.21 1.11 -5.84
N ALA A 101 20.62 0.43 -6.93
CA ALA A 101 21.84 0.82 -7.63
C ALA A 101 21.77 2.33 -7.93
N PRO A 102 22.87 3.07 -7.78
CA PRO A 102 22.89 4.50 -8.13
C PRO A 102 22.27 4.67 -9.51
N ALA A 103 21.29 5.57 -9.64
CA ALA A 103 20.65 5.83 -10.91
C ALA A 103 21.74 6.11 -11.94
N GLU A 104 21.73 5.38 -13.06
CA GLU A 104 22.63 5.68 -14.16
C GLU A 104 22.37 7.14 -14.57
N PRO A 105 23.40 8.00 -14.57
CA PRO A 105 23.21 9.37 -15.01
C PRO A 105 22.69 9.34 -16.45
N PRO A 106 21.72 10.21 -16.81
CA PRO A 106 21.22 10.26 -18.17
C PRO A 106 22.39 10.39 -19.15
N GLU A 107 22.39 9.59 -20.23
CA GLU A 107 23.47 9.59 -21.24
C GLU A 107 23.69 10.98 -21.85
N ASP A 108 22.69 11.84 -21.74
CA ASP A 108 22.65 13.19 -22.29
C ASP A 108 23.20 14.29 -21.37
N VAL A 109 23.78 13.98 -20.19
CA VAL A 109 24.45 15.02 -19.40
C VAL A 109 25.74 15.41 -20.12
N PRO A 110 25.83 16.59 -20.77
CA PRO A 110 27.07 17.00 -21.40
C PRO A 110 28.08 17.17 -20.27
N ARG A 111 29.22 16.46 -20.36
CA ARG A 111 30.34 16.64 -19.43
C ARG A 111 30.72 18.13 -19.42
N LYS A 112 30.19 18.87 -18.44
CA LYS A 112 30.43 20.31 -18.32
C LYS A 112 31.94 20.55 -18.18
N GLY A 113 32.50 21.16 -19.23
CA GLY A 113 33.60 22.10 -19.13
C GLY A 113 34.98 21.52 -18.81
N ARG A 114 35.64 20.91 -19.80
CA ARG A 114 37.09 21.14 -19.94
C ARG A 114 37.26 22.58 -20.43
N LEU A 115 37.29 23.55 -19.52
CA LEU A 115 37.78 24.90 -19.82
C LEU A 115 39.27 24.77 -20.18
N ARG A 116 39.57 24.73 -21.49
CA ARG A 116 40.93 24.94 -21.98
C ARG A 116 41.29 26.40 -21.66
N ARG A 117 42.14 26.59 -20.66
CA ARG A 117 42.84 27.86 -20.45
C ARG A 117 43.61 28.19 -21.72
N ALA A 118 43.15 29.17 -22.48
CA ALA A 118 43.98 29.89 -23.44
C ALA A 118 44.50 31.13 -22.71
N PHE A 119 45.67 31.01 -22.09
CA PHE A 119 46.52 32.15 -21.77
C PHE A 119 47.81 31.98 -22.57
N GLY A 120 48.00 32.86 -23.55
CA GLY A 120 49.23 33.16 -24.27
C GLY A 120 48.94 34.49 -24.98
N GLY A 121 49.65 35.58 -24.74
CA GLY A 121 51.11 35.66 -24.57
C GLY A 121 51.67 36.08 -25.91
#